data_AF-A0A7V0P2I0-F1
#
_entry.id   AF-A0A7V0P2I0-F1
#
_cell.length_a   1.000
_cell.length_b   1.000
_cell.length_c   1.000
_cell.angle_alpha   90.00
_cell.angle_beta   90.00
_cell.angle_gamma   90.00
#
_symmetry.space_group_name_H-M   'P 1'
#
loop_
_entity.id
_entity.type
_entity.pdbx_description
1 polymer ?
#
loop_
_entity_poly.entity_id
_entity_poly.type
_entity_poly.pdbx_seq_one_letter_code
_entity_poly.pdbx_strand_id
1 'polypeptide(L)' 'GTNEFCRTKIGIGRPRYNEAIEDFVLDPFYDDQQSTITEALHIAVKAIESFVLYGVEAAMNTFNSLTTRKKLRKKEVKR' A
#
# COMPACT_ATOMS: atom_id res chain seq x y z
N GLY A 1 -1.81 11.35 -26.40
CA GLY A 1 -1.96 11.43 -24.93
C GLY A 1 -0.58 11.42 -24.31
N THR A 2 -0.35 12.19 -23.25
CA THR A 2 0.91 12.21 -22.51
C THR A 2 0.79 11.32 -21.26
N ASN A 3 1.93 10.85 -20.74
CA ASN A 3 1.99 10.09 -19.48
C ASN A 3 2.36 10.99 -18.28
N GLU A 4 2.24 12.30 -18.45
CA GLU A 4 2.69 13.30 -17.49
C GLU A 4 1.58 13.65 -16.51
N PHE A 5 1.26 12.69 -15.64
CA PHE A 5 0.31 12.90 -14.55
C PHE A 5 0.78 12.19 -13.28
N CYS A 6 0.47 12.81 -12.15
CA CYS A 6 0.77 12.27 -10.84
C CYS A 6 -0.18 11.11 -10.52
N ARG A 7 0.32 10.10 -9.80
CA ARG A 7 -0.44 8.92 -9.42
C ARG A 7 -0.01 8.40 -8.05
N THR A 8 -0.98 8.01 -7.25
CA THR A 8 -0.75 7.29 -6.00
C THR A 8 -0.81 5.80 -6.29
N LYS A 9 0.28 5.08 -6.03
CA LYS A 9 0.35 3.62 -6.25
C LYS A 9 0.09 2.88 -4.96
N ILE A 10 -0.78 1.88 -5.01
CA ILE A 10 -1.01 0.93 -3.91
C ILE A 10 -0.46 -0.42 -4.36
N GLY A 11 0.52 -0.95 -3.64
CA GLY A 11 1.13 -2.24 -3.95
C GLY A 11 0.24 -3.38 -3.48
N ILE A 12 -0.22 -4.22 -4.42
CA ILE A 12 -0.97 -5.45 -4.12
C ILE A 12 -0.10 -6.71 -4.05
N GLY A 13 1.17 -6.60 -4.46
CA GLY A 13 2.13 -7.71 -4.48
C GLY A 13 2.17 -8.44 -5.82
N ARG A 14 2.51 -9.74 -5.76
CA ARG A 14 2.56 -10.67 -6.89
C ARG A 14 1.86 -11.97 -6.48
N PRO A 15 1.31 -12.71 -7.46
CA PRO A 15 0.68 -14.00 -7.20
C PRO A 15 1.64 -14.96 -6.52
N ARG A 16 1.12 -15.75 -5.57
CA ARG A 16 1.91 -16.69 -4.75
C ARG A 16 1.68 -18.14 -5.13
N TYR A 17 0.58 -18.44 -5.81
CA TYR A 17 0.12 -19.80 -6.07
C TYR A 17 0.20 -20.18 -7.55
N ASN A 18 1.12 -19.53 -8.29
CA ASN A 18 1.30 -19.71 -9.73
C ASN A 18 -0.01 -19.47 -10.53
N GLU A 19 -0.89 -18.63 -10.00
CA GLU A 19 -2.08 -18.17 -10.71
C GLU A 19 -1.69 -17.18 -11.82
N ALA A 20 -2.58 -17.03 -12.82
CA ALA A 20 -2.38 -16.03 -13.85
C ALA A 20 -2.44 -14.62 -13.25
N ILE A 21 -1.74 -13.65 -13.85
CA ILE A 21 -1.72 -12.28 -13.32
C ILE A 21 -3.12 -11.66 -13.42
N GLU A 22 -3.86 -12.02 -14.47
CA GLU A 22 -5.23 -11.59 -14.72
C GLU A 22 -6.15 -12.07 -13.59
N ASP A 23 -6.03 -13.32 -13.18
CA ASP A 23 -6.83 -13.88 -12.07
C ASP A 23 -6.45 -13.19 -10.75
N PHE A 24 -5.16 -13.02 -10.46
CA PHE A 24 -4.67 -12.38 -9.24
C PHE A 24 -5.20 -10.95 -9.03
N VAL A 25 -5.39 -10.18 -10.11
CA VAL A 25 -5.90 -8.80 -10.00
C VAL A 25 -7.42 -8.72 -9.94
N LEU A 26 -8.11 -9.79 -10.33
CA LEU A 26 -9.58 -9.88 -10.31
C LEU A 26 -10.12 -10.56 -9.06
N ASP A 27 -9.30 -11.41 -8.42
CA ASP A 27 -9.67 -12.13 -7.22
C ASP A 27 -9.53 -11.28 -5.94
N PRO A 28 -10.26 -11.65 -4.86
CA PRO A 28 -10.07 -11.04 -3.55
C PRO A 28 -8.64 -11.23 -3.01
N PHE A 29 -8.18 -10.30 -2.17
CA PHE A 29 -6.92 -10.45 -1.44
C PHE A 29 -6.92 -11.72 -0.57
N TYR A 30 -5.75 -12.36 -0.45
CA TYR A 30 -5.58 -13.50 0.47
C TYR A 30 -5.87 -13.09 1.92
N ASP A 31 -6.32 -14.04 2.74
CA ASP A 31 -6.68 -13.80 4.14
C ASP A 31 -5.54 -13.14 4.95
N ASP A 32 -4.29 -13.53 4.68
CA ASP A 32 -3.11 -12.98 5.37
C ASP A 32 -2.76 -11.55 4.93
N GLN A 33 -3.29 -11.09 3.80
CA GLN A 33 -3.10 -9.74 3.27
C GLN A 33 -4.14 -8.74 3.80
N GLN A 34 -5.28 -9.19 4.33
CA GLN A 34 -6.39 -8.32 4.73
C GLN A 34 -5.98 -7.19 5.70
N SER A 35 -5.14 -7.51 6.69
CA SER A 35 -4.61 -6.52 7.62
C SER A 35 -3.71 -5.48 6.94
N THR A 36 -2.89 -5.92 5.98
CA THR A 36 -1.92 -5.07 5.28
C THR A 36 -2.62 -4.17 4.28
N ILE A 37 -3.59 -4.67 3.52
CA ILE A 37 -4.35 -3.84 2.58
C ILE A 37 -5.20 -2.80 3.33
N THR A 38 -5.78 -3.16 4.46
CA THR A 38 -6.52 -2.22 5.31
C THR A 38 -5.62 -1.06 5.75
N GLU A 39 -4.41 -1.34 6.24
CA GLU A 39 -3.44 -0.30 6.61
C GLU A 39 -3.01 0.54 5.40
N ALA A 40 -2.71 -0.11 4.26
CA ALA A 40 -2.32 0.57 3.04
C ALA A 40 -3.42 1.53 2.53
N LEU A 41 -4.69 1.15 2.63
CA LEU A 41 -5.82 2.02 2.26
C LEU A 41 -5.92 3.25 3.16
N HIS A 42 -5.73 3.10 4.48
CA HIS A 42 -5.72 4.25 5.40
C HIS A 42 -4.57 5.23 5.08
N ILE A 43 -3.39 4.69 4.73
CA ILE A 43 -2.25 5.51 4.30
C ILE A 43 -2.58 6.20 2.97
N ALA A 44 -3.19 5.49 2.03
CA ALA A 44 -3.55 6.03 0.72
C ALA A 44 -4.55 7.19 0.82
N VAL A 45 -5.57 7.09 1.68
CA VAL A 45 -6.53 8.19 1.91
C VAL A 45 -5.78 9.43 2.38
N LYS A 46 -4.93 9.31 3.41
CA LYS A 46 -4.13 10.44 3.93
C LYS A 46 -3.16 11.01 2.90
N ALA A 47 -2.57 10.14 2.07
CA ALA A 47 -1.69 10.56 0.99
C ALA A 47 -2.44 11.38 -0.07
N ILE A 48 -3.66 10.95 -0.42
CA ILE A 48 -4.53 11.66 -1.37
C ILE A 48 -4.99 13.00 -0.78
N GLU A 49 -5.40 13.03 0.49
CA GLU A 49 -5.75 14.29 1.17
C GLU A 49 -4.57 15.26 1.15
N SER A 50 -3.37 14.80 1.51
CA SER A 50 -2.16 15.63 1.48
C SER A 50 -1.79 16.08 0.07
N PHE A 51 -1.96 15.20 -0.92
CA PHE A 51 -1.71 15.50 -2.33
C PHE A 51 -2.61 16.62 -2.84
N VAL A 52 -3.90 16.61 -2.46
CA VAL A 52 -4.88 17.64 -2.85
C VAL A 52 -4.68 18.94 -2.08
N LEU A 53 -4.40 18.88 -0.77
CA LEU A 53 -4.33 20.06 0.09
C LEU A 53 -2.97 20.78 0.04
N TYR A 54 -1.88 20.04 -0.12
CA TYR A 54 -0.51 20.55 0.03
C TYR A 54 0.39 20.26 -1.18
N GLY A 55 -0.13 19.58 -2.20
CA GLY A 55 0.59 19.29 -3.44
C GLY A 55 1.44 18.02 -3.39
N VAL A 56 2.04 17.73 -4.55
CA VAL A 56 2.71 16.44 -4.84
C VAL A 56 3.95 16.20 -3.99
N GLU A 57 4.82 17.20 -3.89
CA GLU A 57 6.10 17.06 -3.18
C GLU A 57 5.90 16.79 -1.69
N ALA A 58 4.97 17.52 -1.05
CA ALA A 58 4.64 17.33 0.36
C ALA A 58 4.09 15.91 0.62
N ALA A 59 3.18 15.45 -0.23
CA ALA A 59 2.65 14.09 -0.16
C ALA A 59 3.76 13.04 -0.38
N MET A 60 4.59 13.20 -1.40
CA MET A 60 5.69 12.25 -1.68
C MET A 60 6.67 12.14 -0.51
N ASN A 61 7.12 13.26 0.04
CA ASN A 61 8.08 13.30 1.14
C ASN A 61 7.52 12.62 2.41
N THR A 62 6.23 12.79 2.66
CA THR A 62 5.57 12.25 3.86
C THR A 62 5.25 10.76 3.72
N PHE A 63 4.73 10.33 2.56
CA PHE A 63 4.12 9.00 2.43
C PHE A 63 5.01 7.95 1.77
N ASN A 64 5.93 8.32 0.87
CA ASN A 64 6.78 7.33 0.19
C ASN A 64 7.83 6.68 1.11
N SER A 65 8.10 7.25 2.28
CA SER A 65 9.00 6.68 3.29
C SER A 65 8.30 5.68 4.23
N LEU A 66 6.96 5.64 4.23
CA LEU A 66 6.19 4.76 5.10
C LEU A 66 6.31 3.32 4.58
N THR A 67 6.78 2.42 5.44
CA THR A 67 6.71 0.98 5.18
C THR A 67 5.65 0.38 6.08
N THR A 68 4.68 -0.34 5.51
CA THR A 68 3.76 -1.23 6.23
C THR A 68 4.54 -2.45 6.76
N ARG A 69 5.55 -2.22 7.60
CA ARG A 69 6.33 -3.27 8.26
C ARG A 69 5.50 -3.79 9.41
N LYS A 70 5.04 -5.04 9.29
CA LYS A 70 4.51 -5.85 10.40
C LYS A 70 5.28 -5.54 11.68
N LYS A 71 4.55 -5.15 12.74
CA LYS A 71 4.97 -5.28 14.14
C LYS A 71 5.36 -6.76 14.40
N LEU A 72 6.60 -7.14 14.10
CA LEU A 72 7.20 -8.40 14.52
C LEU A 72 8.13 -8.24 15.73
N ARG A 73 8.18 -7.07 16.38
CA ARG A 73 9.07 -6.80 17.54
C ARG A 73 8.41 -6.70 18.91
N LYS A 74 7.16 -7.16 19.11
CA LYS A 74 6.50 -7.09 20.45
C LYS A 74 6.00 -8.41 21.05
N LYS A 75 6.38 -9.58 20.52
CA LYS A 75 6.09 -10.88 21.20
C LYS A 75 7.30 -11.65 21.75
N GLU A 76 8.54 -11.19 21.55
CA GLU A 76 9.74 -11.90 22.05
C GLU A 76 10.35 -11.34 23.35
N VAL A 77 9.75 -10.35 24.00
CA VAL A 77 10.19 -9.87 25.33
C VAL A 77 9.08 -10.10 26.36
N LYS A 78 8.69 -11.37 26.51
CA LYS A 78 7.95 -11.87 27.67
C LYS A 78 8.16 -13.38 27.80
N ARG A 79 9.40 -13.76 28.10
CA ARG A 79 9.74 -14.99 28.82
C ARG A 79 10.67 -14.62 29.95
#